data_AF-A0A1G8YV75-F1
#
_entry.id   AF-A0A1G8YV75-F1
#
_cell.length_a   1.000
_cell.length_b   1.000
_cell.length_c   1.000
_cell.angle_alpha   90.00
_cell.angle_beta   90.00
_cell.angle_gamma   90.00
#
_symmetry.space_group_name_H-M   'P 1'
#
loop_
_entity.id
_entity.type
_entity.pdbx_description
1 polymer ?
#
loop_
_entity_poly.entity_id
_entity_poly.type
_entity_poly.pdbx_seq_one_letter_code
_entity_poly.pdbx_strand_id
1 'polypeptide(L)' 'MDRHVSCDELVGMLNDELGTDIEPTYVENPIPESVYVHDTCADASKLREATGWEPQVSLEEGLRQVCSAYGE' A
#
# COMPACT_ATOMS: atom_id res chain seq x y z
N MET A 1 10.93 -0.53 -9.56
CA MET A 1 11.35 -1.09 -8.27
C MET A 1 10.09 -1.70 -7.66
N ASP A 2 10.01 -3.03 -7.67
CA ASP A 2 8.79 -3.73 -7.28
C ASP A 2 8.86 -3.95 -5.76
N ARG A 3 8.20 -3.07 -5.02
CA ARG A 3 8.19 -3.07 -3.56
C ARG A 3 6.81 -3.50 -3.07
N HIS A 4 6.79 -4.57 -2.28
CA HIS A 4 5.65 -5.01 -1.49
C HIS A 4 5.81 -4.51 -0.04
N VAL A 5 4.70 -4.24 0.64
CA VAL A 5 4.63 -3.94 2.07
C VAL A 5 3.48 -4.73 2.68
N SER A 6 3.64 -5.16 3.93
CA SER A 6 2.57 -5.80 4.71
C SER A 6 1.52 -4.80 5.18
N CYS A 7 0.37 -5.31 5.65
CA CYS A 7 -0.66 -4.46 6.27
C CYS A 7 -0.14 -3.75 7.53
N ASP A 8 0.68 -4.43 8.34
CA ASP A 8 1.21 -3.85 9.59
C ASP A 8 2.21 -2.71 9.30
N GLU A 9 3.08 -2.89 8.31
CA GLU A 9 3.95 -1.80 7.83
C GLU A 9 3.14 -0.63 7.30
N LEU A 10 2.07 -0.89 6.54
CA LEU A 10 1.19 0.17 6.02
C LEU A 10 0.51 0.94 7.15
N VAL A 11 0.05 0.27 8.22
CA VAL A 11 -0.52 0.93 9.41
C VAL A 11 0.54 1.83 10.07
N GLY A 12 1.77 1.36 10.22
CA GLY A 12 2.89 2.18 10.72
C GLY A 12 3.14 3.43 9.85
N MET A 13 3.19 3.26 8.53
CA MET A 13 3.38 4.37 7.59
C MET A 13 2.22 5.39 7.64
N LEU A 14 0.99 4.93 7.87
CA LEU A 14 -0.17 5.81 8.06
C LEU A 14 -0.08 6.58 9.38
N ASN A 15 0.34 5.92 10.46
CA ASN A 15 0.57 6.57 11.75
C ASN A 15 1.63 7.69 11.63
N ASP A 16 2.74 7.39 10.96
CA ASP A 16 3.81 8.36 10.71
C ASP A 16 3.31 9.58 9.90
N GLU A 17 2.52 9.34 8.85
CA GLU A 17 2.02 10.42 7.97
C GLU A 17 0.90 11.26 8.61
N LEU A 18 0.03 10.65 9.42
CA LEU A 18 -1.10 11.32 10.07
C LEU A 18 -0.77 11.84 11.48
N GLY A 19 0.44 11.56 11.99
CA GLY A 19 0.84 11.94 13.35
C GLY A 19 0.03 11.23 14.43
N THR A 20 -0.38 9.99 14.17
CA THR A 20 -1.18 9.16 15.09
C THR A 20 -0.35 8.02 15.70
N ASP A 21 -0.89 7.38 16.73
CA ASP A 21 -0.28 6.23 17.41
C ASP A 21 -1.35 5.15 17.64
N ILE A 22 -1.89 4.62 16.53
CA ILE A 22 -2.99 3.66 16.53
C ILE A 22 -2.42 2.25 16.37
N GLU A 23 -2.67 1.40 17.36
CA GLU A 23 -2.34 -0.04 17.30
C GLU A 23 -3.36 -0.80 16.43
N PRO A 24 -2.91 -1.64 15.48
CA PRO A 24 -3.81 -2.42 14.63
C PRO A 24 -4.55 -3.50 15.44
N THR A 25 -5.81 -3.74 15.09
CA THR A 25 -6.60 -4.85 15.64
C THR A 25 -6.79 -5.94 14.58
N TYR A 26 -6.41 -7.17 14.90
CA TYR A 26 -6.60 -8.32 14.02
C TYR A 26 -8.00 -8.91 14.22
N VAL A 27 -8.76 -8.96 13.13
CA VAL A 27 -10.14 -9.49 13.11
C VAL A 27 -10.23 -10.64 12.12
N GLU A 28 -11.28 -11.46 12.24
CA GLU A 28 -11.56 -12.51 11.27
C GLU A 28 -11.83 -11.89 9.89
N ASN A 29 -11.15 -12.42 8.87
CA ASN A 29 -11.31 -11.92 7.51
C ASN A 29 -12.70 -12.28 6.99
N PRO A 30 -13.54 -11.31 6.59
CA PRO A 30 -14.89 -11.61 6.09
C PRO A 30 -14.88 -12.33 4.72
N ILE A 31 -13.73 -12.36 4.04
CA ILE A 31 -13.57 -13.00 2.73
C ILE A 31 -13.27 -14.50 2.94
N PRO A 32 -14.05 -15.42 2.33
CA PRO A 32 -13.79 -16.85 2.43
C PRO A 32 -12.38 -17.20 1.95
N GLU A 33 -11.69 -18.08 2.70
CA GLU A 33 -10.30 -18.48 2.40
C GLU A 33 -10.13 -18.98 0.96
N SER A 34 -11.13 -19.67 0.40
CA SER A 34 -11.09 -20.22 -0.95
C SER A 34 -10.98 -19.16 -2.06
N VAL A 35 -11.27 -17.90 -1.76
CA VAL A 35 -11.22 -16.79 -2.73
C VAL A 35 -10.37 -15.61 -2.25
N TYR A 36 -9.81 -15.69 -1.04
CA TYR A 36 -8.98 -14.62 -0.50
C TYR A 36 -7.62 -14.61 -1.19
N VAL A 37 -7.21 -13.42 -1.64
CA VAL A 37 -5.88 -13.20 -2.21
C VAL A 37 -5.03 -12.53 -1.15
N HIS A 38 -4.15 -13.31 -0.52
CA HIS A 38 -3.30 -12.84 0.57
C HIS A 38 -2.26 -11.81 0.09
N ASP A 39 -1.56 -12.13 -1.01
CA ASP A 39 -0.50 -11.27 -1.55
C ASP A 39 -0.76 -10.98 -3.03
N THR A 40 -0.52 -9.73 -3.42
CA THR A 40 -0.48 -9.34 -4.84
C THR A 40 0.77 -8.51 -5.11
N CYS A 41 1.46 -8.85 -6.20
CA CYS A 41 2.60 -8.09 -6.71
C CYS A 41 2.57 -8.16 -8.24
N ALA A 42 2.09 -7.10 -8.88
CA ALA A 42 1.90 -7.09 -10.32
C ALA A 42 3.24 -6.94 -11.05
N ASP A 43 3.52 -7.83 -11.99
CA ASP A 43 4.66 -7.69 -12.89
C ASP A 43 4.38 -6.62 -13.96
N ALA A 44 5.12 -5.52 -13.89
CA ALA A 44 5.03 -4.41 -14.84
C ALA A 44 6.02 -4.51 -16.01
N SER A 45 6.77 -5.61 -16.15
CA SER A 45 7.82 -5.76 -17.18
C SER A 45 7.29 -5.55 -18.58
N LYS A 46 6.13 -6.14 -18.91
CA LYS A 46 5.50 -5.96 -20.23
C LYS A 46 5.14 -4.50 -20.53
N LEU A 47 4.66 -3.76 -19.53
CA LEU A 47 4.32 -2.34 -19.67
C LEU A 47 5.59 -1.51 -19.87
N ARG A 48 6.63 -1.76 -19.06
CA ARG A 48 7.95 -1.11 -19.16
C ARG A 48 8.57 -1.34 -20.53
N GLU A 49 8.64 -2.59 -21.00
CA GLU A 49 9.22 -2.94 -22.30
C GLU A 49 8.48 -2.28 -23.47
N ALA A 50 7.14 -2.26 -23.43
CA ALA A 50 6.34 -1.76 -24.54
C ALA A 50 6.32 -0.21 -24.62
N THR A 51 6.55 0.49 -23.50
CA THR A 51 6.26 1.93 -23.42
C THR A 51 7.38 2.78 -22.82
N GLY A 52 8.39 2.16 -22.21
CA GLY A 52 9.38 2.84 -21.37
C GLY A 52 8.81 3.41 -20.07
N TRP A 53 7.57 3.06 -19.72
CA TRP A 53 6.91 3.56 -18.53
C TRP A 53 7.61 3.10 -17.25
N GLU A 54 7.74 4.02 -16.30
CA GLU A 54 8.26 3.79 -14.95
C GLU A 54 7.30 4.41 -13.93
N PRO A 55 7.09 3.81 -12.74
CA PRO A 55 6.31 4.44 -11.69
C PRO A 55 6.99 5.74 -11.24
N GLN A 56 6.24 6.84 -11.22
CA GLN A 56 6.75 8.18 -10.90
C GLN A 56 6.47 8.60 -9.45
N VAL A 57 5.55 7.90 -8.78
CA VAL A 57 5.11 8.21 -7.41
C VAL A 57 5.52 7.04 -6.53
N SER A 58 6.27 7.34 -5.47
CA SER A 58 6.60 6.32 -4.46
C SER A 58 5.39 6.07 -3.55
N LEU A 59 5.44 4.98 -2.79
CA LEU A 59 4.38 4.68 -1.81
C LEU A 59 4.23 5.83 -0.80
N GLU A 60 5.34 6.34 -0.28
CA GLU A 60 5.37 7.45 0.70
C GLU A 60 4.80 8.74 0.12
N GLU A 61 5.13 9.08 -1.13
CA GLU A 61 4.57 10.25 -1.79
C GLU A 61 3.07 10.10 -2.01
N GLY A 62 2.63 8.92 -2.45
CA GLY A 62 1.20 8.61 -2.61
C GLY A 62 0.43 8.69 -1.28
N LEU A 63 1.01 8.16 -0.19
CA LEU A 63 0.43 8.25 1.14
C LEU A 63 0.28 9.69 1.60
N ARG A 64 1.32 10.52 1.47
CA ARG A 64 1.25 11.97 1.78
C ARG A 64 0.15 12.67 1.00
N GLN A 65 0.07 12.43 -0.32
CA GLN A 65 -0.95 13.04 -1.16
C GLN A 65 -2.36 12.66 -0.71
N VAL A 66 -2.61 11.38 -0.40
CA VAL A 66 -3.93 10.92 0.07
C VAL A 66 -4.23 11.43 1.48
N CYS A 67 -3.27 11.34 2.41
CA CYS A 67 -3.42 11.73 3.80
C CYS A 67 -3.58 13.25 3.98
N SER A 68 -3.10 14.06 3.04
CA SER A 68 -3.27 15.52 3.07
C SER A 68 -4.73 15.99 3.16
N ALA A 69 -5.69 15.16 2.77
CA ALA A 69 -7.12 15.45 2.91
C ALA A 69 -7.69 15.18 4.32
N TYR A 70 -6.90 14.56 5.21
CA TYR A 70 -7.32 14.08 6.53
C TYR A 70 -6.46 14.64 7.68
N GLY A 71 -5.29 15.20 7.40
CA GLY A 71 -4.52 16.01 8.36
C GLY A 71 -5.17 17.37 8.60
N GLU A 72 -4.93 17.97 9.77
CA GLU A 72 -5.38 19.33 10.11
C GLU A 72 -4.77 20.42 9.20
#